data_AF-A0A932VY82-F1
#
_entry.id   AF-A0A932VY82-F1
#
_cell.length_a   1.000
_cell.length_b   1.000
_cell.length_c   1.000
_cell.angle_alpha   90.00
_cell.angle_beta   90.00
_cell.angle_gamma   90.00
#
_symmetry.space_group_name_H-M   'P 1'
#
loop_
_entity.id
_entity.type
_entity.pdbx_description
1 polymer ?
#
loop_
_entity_poly.entity_id
_entity_poly.type
_entity_poly.pdbx_seq_one_letter_code
_entity_poly.pdbx_strand_id
1 'polypeptide(L)' 'MLYMVVERFKEGAAPAIYRRVRDKGRMLPEGLEYVSSWVDLDFKTCYQLTEVRS' A
#
# COMPACT_ATOMS: atom_id res chain seq x y z
N MET A 1 2.00 15.85 7.67
CA MET A 1 1.78 16.02 6.21
C MET A 1 1.21 14.73 5.62
N LEU A 2 0.24 14.82 4.71
CA LEU A 2 -0.40 13.67 4.06
C LEU A 2 0.21 13.36 2.70
N TYR A 3 0.29 12.08 2.37
CA TYR A 3 0.79 11.56 1.10
C TYR A 3 -0.16 10.53 0.52
N MET A 4 -0.40 10.62 -0.79
CA MET A 4 -1.11 9.60 -1.57
C MET A 4 -0.10 8.78 -2.35
N VAL A 5 -0.07 7.46 -2.12
CA VAL A 5 0.74 6.51 -2.91
C VAL A 5 -0.20 5.73 -3.82
N VAL A 6 0.13 5.67 -5.11
CA VAL A 6 -0.62 4.91 -6.13
C VAL A 6 0.30 3.85 -6.72
N GLU A 7 0.05 2.60 -6.34
CA GLU A 7 0.80 1.43 -6.83
C GLU A 7 0.01 0.74 -7.95
N ARG A 8 0.68 0.43 -9.06
CA ARG A 8 0.11 -0.38 -10.16
C ARG A 8 0.77 -1.74 -10.17
N PHE A 9 -0.02 -2.78 -9.96
CA PHE A 9 0.44 -4.15 -9.90
C PHE A 9 0.62 -4.71 -11.30
N LYS A 10 1.65 -5.55 -11.46
CA LYS A 10 1.76 -6.41 -12.65
C LYS A 10 0.63 -7.43 -12.64
N GLU A 11 0.25 -7.91 -13.81
CA GLU A 11 -0.77 -8.94 -13.95
C GLU A 11 -0.43 -10.18 -13.12
N GLY A 12 -1.43 -10.70 -12.39
CA GLY A 12 -1.26 -11.85 -11.48
C GLY A 12 -0.42 -11.58 -10.22
N ALA A 13 0.09 -10.37 -9.99
CA ALA A 13 0.97 -10.10 -8.84
C ALA A 13 0.23 -9.91 -7.51
N ALA A 14 -1.07 -9.59 -7.54
CA ALA A 14 -1.84 -9.26 -6.33
C ALA A 14 -1.73 -10.33 -5.22
N PRO A 15 -1.89 -11.65 -5.48
CA PRO A 15 -1.77 -12.67 -4.43
C PRO A 15 -0.40 -12.68 -3.74
N ALA A 16 0.68 -12.47 -4.50
CA ALA A 16 2.03 -12.42 -3.95
C ALA A 16 2.26 -11.15 -3.10
N ILE A 17 1.69 -10.02 -3.54
CA ILE A 17 1.73 -8.75 -2.81
C ILE A 17 0.98 -8.88 -1.48
N TYR A 18 -0.26 -9.39 -1.51
CA TYR A 18 -1.05 -9.59 -0.29
C TYR A 18 -0.39 -10.56 0.70
N ARG A 19 0.24 -11.64 0.19
CA ARG A 19 1.03 -12.54 1.03
C ARG A 19 2.19 -11.80 1.70
N ARG A 20 2.95 -11.01 0.94
CA ARG A 20 4.06 -10.22 1.48
C ARG A 20 3.60 -9.21 2.52
N VAL A 21 2.47 -8.55 2.30
CA VAL A 21 1.89 -7.60 3.28
C VAL A 21 1.45 -8.32 4.55
N ARG A 22 0.87 -9.52 4.44
CA ARG A 22 0.53 -10.34 5.61
C ARG A 22 1.76 -10.73 6.41
N ASP A 23 2.83 -11.15 5.73
CA ASP A 23 4.02 -11.70 6.38
C ASP A 23 4.98 -10.62 6.90
N LYS A 24 5.05 -9.47 6.23
CA LYS A 24 6.05 -8.41 6.49
C LYS A 24 5.45 -7.05 6.82
N GLY A 25 4.12 -6.94 6.87
CA GLY A 25 3.44 -5.65 6.94
C GLY A 25 3.64 -4.83 5.66
N ARG A 26 3.32 -3.53 5.74
CA ARG A 26 3.37 -2.60 4.60
C ARG A 26 4.78 -2.17 4.20
N MET A 27 5.80 -2.49 5.00
CA MET A 27 7.18 -2.06 4.78
C MET A 27 7.28 -0.54 4.51
N LEU A 28 6.54 0.26 5.28
CA LEU A 28 6.61 1.71 5.16
C LEU A 28 8.02 2.18 5.55
N PRO A 29 8.58 3.20 4.86
CA PRO A 29 9.79 3.87 5.31
C PRO A 29 9.63 4.41 6.74
N GLU A 30 10.75 4.52 7.45
CA GLU A 30 10.78 5.11 8.79
C GLU A 30 10.22 6.55 8.77
N GLY A 31 9.43 6.90 9.79
CA GLY A 31 8.78 8.20 9.92
C GLY A 31 7.44 8.34 9.18
N LEU A 32 7.01 7.34 8.40
CA LEU A 32 5.68 7.29 7.79
C LEU A 32 4.71 6.43 8.58
N GLU A 33 3.52 6.98 8.81
CA GLU A 33 2.40 6.31 9.46
C GLU A 33 1.32 5.94 8.43
N TYR A 34 0.74 4.76 8.61
CA TYR A 34 -0.37 4.28 7.79
C TYR A 34 -1.69 4.91 8.24
N VAL A 35 -2.48 5.43 7.29
CA VAL A 35 -3.84 5.92 7.55
C VAL A 35 -4.89 4.97 6.97
N SER A 36 -4.86 4.73 5.66
CA SER A 36 -5.83 3.88 4.98
C SER A 36 -5.31 3.38 3.63
N SER A 37 -5.92 2.34 3.07
CA SER A 37 -5.70 1.95 1.68
C SER A 37 -6.88 1.20 1.10
N TRP A 38 -7.03 1.23 -0.21
CA TRP A 38 -7.99 0.42 -0.94
C TRP A 38 -7.40 -0.03 -2.28
N VAL A 39 -7.96 -1.12 -2.82
CA VAL A 39 -7.65 -1.59 -4.17
C VAL A 39 -8.85 -1.38 -5.07
N ASP A 40 -8.59 -1.24 -6.37
CA ASP A 40 -9.66 -1.32 -7.37
C ASP A 40 -10.27 -2.73 -7.43
N LEU A 41 -11.43 -2.84 -8.09
CA LEU A 41 -12.17 -4.09 -8.22
C LEU A 41 -11.43 -5.14 -9.05
N ASP A 42 -10.53 -4.69 -9.93
CA ASP A 42 -9.70 -5.56 -10.77
C ASP A 42 -8.44 -6.06 -10.06
N PHE A 43 -8.19 -5.61 -8.82
CA PHE A 43 -6.98 -5.90 -8.04
C PHE A 43 -5.68 -5.54 -8.78
N LYS A 44 -5.68 -4.44 -9.55
CA LYS A 44 -4.55 -3.93 -10.33
C LYS A 44 -3.95 -2.66 -9.76
N THR A 45 -4.73 -1.86 -9.03
CA THR A 45 -4.27 -0.58 -8.49
C THR A 45 -4.55 -0.50 -7.00
N CYS A 46 -3.52 -0.16 -6.22
CA CYS A 46 -3.64 0.10 -4.79
C CYS A 46 -3.42 1.59 -4.52
N TYR A 47 -4.33 2.18 -3.77
CA TYR A 47 -4.27 3.56 -3.31
C TYR A 47 -4.02 3.53 -1.81
N GLN A 48 -3.03 4.29 -1.35
CA GLN A 48 -2.69 4.36 0.06
C GLN A 48 -2.59 5.82 0.51
N LEU A 49 -3.21 6.09 1.66
CA LEU A 49 -3.05 7.33 2.39
C LEU A 49 -2.08 7.07 3.55
N THR A 50 -1.00 7.85 3.58
CA THR A 50 0.00 7.81 4.66
C THR A 50 0.27 9.23 5.15
N GLU A 51 0.80 9.34 6.37
CA GLU A 51 1.13 10.63 6.97
C GLU A 51 2.50 10.64 7.65
N VAL A 52 3.08 11.83 7.76
CA VAL A 52 4.19 12.11 8.67
C VAL A 52 3.65 13.06 9.74
N ARG A 53 3.80 12.68 11.01
CA ARG A 53 3.49 13.56 12.14
C ARG A 53 4.75 14.31 12.57
N SER A 54 4.59 15.60 12.88
CA SER A 54 5.63 16.49 13.39
C SER A 54 5.72 16.42 14.91
#